data_AF-A0A4Y8KHW0-F1
#
_entry.id   AF-A0A4Y8KHW0-F1
#
_cell.length_a   1.000
_cell.length_b   1.000
_cell.length_c   1.000
_cell.angle_alpha   90.00
_cell.angle_beta   90.00
_cell.angle_gamma   90.00
#
_symmetry.space_group_name_H-M   'P 1'
#
loop_
_entity.id
_entity.type
_entity.pdbx_description
1 polymer ?
#
loop_
_entity_poly.entity_id
_entity_poly.type
_entity_poly.pdbx_seq_one_letter_code
_entity_poly.pdbx_strand_id
1 'polypeptide(L)'
;MKLTRIAIEGFRSIADLPELGIGAPTLLTGHNDAGKSSILDAIRFLLNDYALLERDRTYVANQEEGLEENQSGRRVPQSWVEGVFALSEVEQTELGLGDRCEVASSAWW
;
A
#
# COMPACT_ATOMS: atom_id res chain seq x y z
N MET A 1 15.06 -11.65 -0.88
CA MET A 1 14.02 -11.53 0.16
C MET A 1 12.69 -11.76 -0.54
N LYS A 2 11.65 -12.22 0.15
CA LYS A 2 10.34 -12.48 -0.46
C LYS A 2 9.24 -11.74 0.28
N LEU A 3 8.49 -10.87 -0.40
CA LEU A 3 7.30 -10.23 0.17
C LEU A 3 6.23 -11.29 0.46
N THR A 4 5.72 -11.33 1.69
CA THR A 4 4.72 -12.30 2.16
C THR A 4 3.43 -11.65 2.64
N ARG A 5 3.47 -10.36 2.97
CA ARG A 5 2.31 -9.57 3.39
C ARG A 5 2.52 -8.11 3.01
N ILE A 6 1.45 -7.41 2.68
CA ILE A 6 1.42 -5.95 2.52
C ILE A 6 0.20 -5.36 3.23
N ALA A 7 0.36 -4.17 3.81
CA ALA A 7 -0.70 -3.30 4.32
C ALA A 7 -0.57 -1.92 3.67
N ILE A 8 -1.70 -1.27 3.36
CA ILE A 8 -1.74 0.00 2.63
C ILE A 8 -2.80 0.91 3.24
N GLU A 9 -2.44 2.16 3.52
CA GLU A 9 -3.36 3.22 3.91
C GLU A 9 -3.16 4.44 3.03
N GLY A 10 -4.26 5.06 2.60
CA GLY A 10 -4.24 6.36 1.92
C GLY A 10 -3.42 6.41 0.63
N PHE A 11 -3.46 5.36 -0.19
CA PHE A 11 -2.71 5.28 -1.45
C PHE A 11 -3.65 5.15 -2.66
N ARG A 12 -3.75 6.21 -3.48
CA ARG A 12 -4.61 6.27 -4.67
C ARG A 12 -6.06 5.88 -4.36
N SER A 13 -6.54 4.79 -4.96
CA SER A 13 -7.89 4.25 -4.78
C SER A 13 -8.05 3.39 -3.53
N ILE A 14 -6.99 3.20 -2.74
CA ILE A 14 -6.96 2.37 -1.54
C ILE A 14 -6.99 3.28 -0.33
N ALA A 15 -8.15 3.39 0.32
CA ALA A 15 -8.29 4.13 1.57
C ALA A 15 -7.64 3.36 2.73
N ASP A 16 -7.99 2.08 2.86
CA ASP A 16 -7.49 1.19 3.89
C ASP A 16 -7.49 -0.26 3.36
N LEU A 17 -6.33 -0.90 3.42
CA LEU A 17 -6.10 -2.32 3.17
C LEU A 17 -5.22 -2.83 4.32
N PRO A 18 -5.81 -3.33 5.41
CA PRO A 18 -5.07 -3.65 6.62
C PRO A 18 -4.13 -4.85 6.47
N GLU A 19 -4.47 -5.77 5.56
CA GLU A 19 -3.65 -6.94 5.27
C GLU A 19 -4.00 -7.56 3.90
N LEU A 20 -2.96 -7.84 3.11
CA LEU A 20 -3.01 -8.72 1.95
C LEU A 20 -1.83 -9.70 1.99
N GLY A 21 -2.14 -10.99 2.12
CA GLY A 21 -1.15 -12.06 2.05
C GLY A 21 -0.65 -12.28 0.62
N ILE A 22 0.67 -12.48 0.47
CA ILE A 22 1.34 -12.69 -0.81
C ILE A 22 1.97 -14.10 -0.84
N GLY A 23 1.33 -15.02 -1.56
CA GLY A 23 1.83 -16.35 -1.90
C GLY A 23 2.63 -16.39 -3.21
N ALA A 24 3.03 -17.60 -3.64
CA ALA A 24 3.76 -17.82 -4.90
C ALA A 24 3.05 -18.86 -5.79
N PRO A 25 2.39 -18.46 -6.91
CA PRO A 25 2.08 -17.08 -7.33
C PRO A 25 0.83 -16.51 -6.64
N THR A 26 0.76 -15.18 -6.53
CA THR A 26 -0.46 -14.46 -6.12
C THR A 26 -1.09 -13.81 -7.35
N LEU A 27 -2.38 -14.04 -7.58
CA LEU A 27 -3.11 -13.44 -8.70
C LEU A 27 -4.00 -12.31 -8.20
N LEU A 28 -3.75 -11.09 -8.67
CA LEU A 28 -4.61 -9.93 -8.43
C LEU A 28 -5.69 -9.87 -9.51
N THR A 29 -6.93 -10.16 -9.15
CA THR A 29 -8.09 -10.14 -10.06
C THR A 29 -9.14 -9.10 -9.62
N GLY A 30 -10.07 -8.80 -10.52
CA GLY A 30 -11.13 -7.82 -10.29
C GLY A 30 -11.38 -6.95 -11.52
N HIS A 31 -12.49 -6.20 -11.50
CA HIS A 31 -12.86 -5.27 -12.57
C HIS A 31 -11.75 -4.24 -12.85
N ASN A 32 -11.80 -3.61 -14.02
CA ASN A 32 -10.99 -2.42 -14.27
C ASN A 32 -11.25 -1.39 -13.18
N ASP A 33 -10.22 -0.62 -12.84
CA ASP A 33 -10.26 0.41 -11.79
C ASP A 33 -10.51 -0.10 -10.36
N ALA A 34 -10.54 -1.42 -10.14
CA ALA A 34 -10.61 -2.02 -8.80
C ALA A 34 -9.32 -1.86 -7.95
N GLY A 35 -8.39 -0.99 -8.35
CA GLY A 35 -7.17 -0.69 -7.57
C GLY A 35 -6.03 -1.70 -7.71
N LYS A 36 -6.09 -2.67 -8.64
CA LYS A 36 -5.00 -3.63 -8.89
C LYS A 36 -3.66 -2.93 -9.16
N SER A 37 -3.66 -1.91 -10.03
CA SER A 37 -2.46 -1.11 -10.33
C SER A 37 -2.01 -0.29 -9.13
N SER A 38 -2.94 0.18 -8.28
CA SER A 38 -2.62 0.89 -7.03
C SER A 38 -1.84 0.01 -6.06
N ILE A 39 -2.16 -1.29 -5.97
CA ILE A 39 -1.41 -2.26 -5.15
C ILE A 39 0.02 -2.41 -5.66
N LEU A 40 0.20 -2.56 -6.99
CA LEU A 40 1.54 -2.68 -7.58
C LEU A 40 2.38 -1.41 -7.39
N ASP A 41 1.77 -0.23 -7.54
CA ASP A 41 2.47 1.04 -7.33
C ASP A 41 2.76 1.30 -5.84
N ALA A 42 1.92 0.82 -4.92
CA ALA A 42 2.22 0.83 -3.48
C ALA A 42 3.44 -0.06 -3.15
N ILE A 43 3.57 -1.22 -3.80
CA ILE A 43 4.77 -2.08 -3.67
C ILE A 43 6.01 -1.34 -4.20
N ARG A 44 5.91 -0.63 -5.33
CA ARG A 44 7.03 0.18 -5.84
C ARG A 44 7.41 1.30 -4.88
N PHE A 45 6.41 1.96 -4.28
CA PHE A 45 6.63 2.99 -3.27
C PHE A 45 7.32 2.43 -2.01
N LEU A 46 6.89 1.25 -1.55
CA LEU A 46 7.55 0.54 -0.44
C LEU A 46 9.03 0.25 -0.73
N LEU A 47 9.35 -0.11 -1.97
CA LEU A 47 10.70 -0.41 -2.42
C LEU A 47 11.51 0.83 -2.83
N ASN A 48 10.98 2.04 -2.58
CA ASN A 48 11.57 3.32 -2.95
C ASN A 48 11.84 3.48 -4.47
N ASP A 49 11.07 2.77 -5.31
CA ASP A 49 11.10 2.82 -6.78
C ASP A 49 9.94 3.65 -7.36
N TYR A 50 9.20 4.36 -6.49
CA TYR A 50 8.11 5.23 -6.90
C TYR A 50 8.05 6.46 -5.98
N ALA A 51 8.10 7.65 -6.57
CA ALA A 51 7.88 8.90 -5.85
C ALA A 51 6.39 9.28 -5.91
N LEU A 52 5.79 9.49 -4.75
CA LEU A 52 4.41 9.92 -4.60
C LEU A 52 4.18 11.33 -5.18
N LEU A 53 3.10 11.50 -5.94
CA LEU A 53 2.67 12.76 -6.57
C LEU A 53 1.27 13.15 -6.08
N GLU A 54 0.85 14.41 -6.24
CA GLU A 54 -0.48 14.85 -5.77
C GLU A 54 -1.66 14.00 -6.29
N ARG A 55 -1.53 13.42 -7.49
CA ARG A 55 -2.53 12.50 -8.08
C ARG A 55 -2.66 11.17 -7.33
N ASP A 56 -1.70 10.84 -6.48
CA ASP A 56 -1.66 9.60 -5.69
C ASP A 56 -2.38 9.75 -4.34
N ARG A 57 -2.88 10.95 -4.01
CA ARG A 57 -3.67 11.21 -2.81
C ARG A 57 -5.01 10.48 -2.84
N THR A 58 -5.40 9.94 -1.68
CA THR A 58 -6.72 9.31 -1.49
C THR A 58 -7.73 10.27 -0.86
N TYR A 59 -8.96 10.23 -1.37
CA TYR A 59 -10.11 10.97 -0.87
C TYR A 59 -11.23 9.97 -0.52
N VAL A 60 -11.78 10.08 0.68
CA VAL A 60 -12.88 9.24 1.17
C VAL A 60 -14.16 10.06 1.16
N ALA A 61 -15.25 9.54 0.58
CA ALA A 61 -16.52 10.24 0.57
C ALA A 61 -17.00 10.54 2.00
N ASN A 62 -17.43 11.78 2.26
CA ASN A 62 -18.13 12.10 3.50
C ASN A 62 -19.52 11.47 3.44
N GLN A 63 -19.83 10.51 4.30
CA GLN A 63 -21.18 9.95 4.44
C GLN A 63 -22.10 10.89 5.25
N GLU A 64 -22.03 12.20 5.01
CA GLU A 64 -23.05 13.12 5.54
C GLU A 64 -24.17 13.21 4.50
N GLU A 65 -25.25 12.49 4.77
CA GLU A 65 -26.46 12.45 3.94
C GLU A 65 -26.98 13.87 3.67
N GLY A 66 -27.00 14.28 2.39
CA GLY A 66 -27.96 15.29 1.93
C GLY A 66 -27.43 16.64 1.41
N LEU A 67 -26.15 16.82 1.10
CA LEU A 67 -25.68 18.09 0.52
C LEU A 67 -24.80 17.89 -0.72
N GLU A 68 -25.38 18.27 -1.87
CA GLU A 68 -24.80 18.72 -3.16
C GLU A 68 -23.47 18.11 -3.66
N GLU A 69 -23.48 17.66 -4.92
CA GLU A 69 -22.44 16.93 -5.68
C GLU A 69 -21.04 17.59 -5.82
N ASN A 70 -20.69 18.60 -5.03
CA ASN A 70 -19.44 19.36 -5.16
C ASN A 70 -18.47 19.26 -3.97
N GLN A 71 -18.69 18.36 -3.01
CA GLN A 71 -17.76 18.19 -1.90
C GLN A 71 -16.71 17.11 -2.21
N SER A 72 -15.50 17.56 -2.53
CA SER A 72 -14.30 16.73 -2.54
C SER A 72 -14.21 16.00 -1.19
N GLY A 73 -14.25 14.67 -1.19
CA GLY A 73 -14.30 13.85 0.02
C GLY A 73 -13.17 14.16 1.03
N ARG A 74 -13.29 13.70 2.28
CA ARG A 74 -12.26 13.82 3.30
C ARG A 74 -10.94 13.23 2.79
N ARG A 75 -9.93 14.09 2.71
CA ARG A 75 -8.57 13.70 2.32
C ARG A 75 -7.91 12.85 3.40
N VAL A 76 -7.29 11.75 3.00
CA VAL A 76 -6.41 10.96 3.88
C VAL A 76 -5.08 11.72 4.00
N PRO A 77 -4.62 12.06 5.23
CA PRO A 77 -3.48 12.96 5.42
C PRO A 77 -2.13 12.32 5.10
N GLN A 78 -2.07 10.99 5.09
CA GLN A 78 -0.85 10.21 4.94
C GLN A 78 -1.07 9.09 3.93
N SER A 79 -0.05 8.79 3.13
CA SER A 79 0.09 7.50 2.48
C SER A 79 1.07 6.65 3.27
N TRP A 80 0.67 5.43 3.63
CA TRP A 80 1.49 4.49 4.38
C TRP A 80 1.41 3.11 3.72
N VAL A 81 2.58 2.49 3.54
CA VAL A 81 2.68 1.13 3.02
C VAL A 81 3.68 0.38 3.88
N GLU A 82 3.27 -0.79 4.35
CA GLU A 82 4.13 -1.71 5.10
C GLU A 82 4.17 -3.06 4.40
N GLY A 83 5.34 -3.68 4.36
CA GLY A 83 5.53 -5.03 3.86
C GLY A 83 6.34 -5.91 4.80
N VAL A 84 5.92 -7.17 4.91
CA VAL A 84 6.66 -8.20 5.65
C VAL A 84 7.38 -9.09 4.65
N PHE A 85 8.71 -9.18 4.79
CA PHE A 85 9.56 -10.01 3.96
C PHE A 85 10.04 -11.23 4.73
N ALA A 86 9.97 -12.40 4.10
CA ALA A 86 10.69 -13.59 4.56
C ALA A 86 12.13 -13.54 4.02
N LEU A 87 13.09 -13.86 4.89
CA LEU A 87 14.52 -13.87 4.60
C LEU A 87 15.03 -15.32 4.53
N SER A 88 15.86 -15.58 3.52
CA SER A 88 16.64 -16.82 3.46
C SER A 88 17.75 -16.84 4.52
N GLU A 89 18.31 -18.01 4.83
CA GLU A 89 19.41 -18.14 5.81
C GLU A 89 20.63 -17.27 5.44
N VAL A 90 20.90 -17.12 4.13
CA VAL A 90 21.98 -16.25 3.63
C VAL A 90 21.68 -14.78 3.99
N GLU A 91 20.47 -14.31 3.71
CA GLU A 91 20.07 -12.92 3.99
C GLU A 91 19.99 -12.63 5.48
N GLN A 92 19.54 -13.58 6.29
CA GLN A 92 19.56 -13.49 7.75
C GLN A 92 20.99 -13.25 8.26
N THR A 93 21.95 -13.98 7.71
CA THR A 93 23.36 -13.87 8.08
C THR A 93 23.97 -12.54 7.61
N GLU A 94 23.72 -12.15 6.35
CA GLU A 94 24.28 -10.93 5.75
C GLU A 94 23.71 -9.65 6.39
N LEU A 95 22.41 -9.65 6.72
CA LEU A 95 21.72 -8.49 7.29
C LEU A 95 21.71 -8.49 8.83
N GLY A 96 22.07 -9.60 9.46
CA GLY A 96 21.99 -9.76 10.92
C GLY A 96 20.55 -9.72 11.45
N LEU A 97 19.58 -10.18 10.63
CA LEU A 97 18.15 -10.16 10.93
C LEU A 97 17.60 -11.58 11.12
N GLY A 98 16.42 -11.69 11.73
CA GLY A 98 15.69 -12.94 11.85
C GLY A 98 15.06 -13.40 10.53
N ASP A 99 14.26 -14.46 10.58
CA ASP A 99 13.58 -15.04 9.40
C ASP A 99 12.59 -14.09 8.70
N ARG A 100 12.25 -12.98 9.35
CA ARG A 100 11.38 -11.93 8.83
C ARG A 100 11.92 -10.54 9.11
N CYS A 101 11.59 -9.61 8.21
CA CYS A 101 11.76 -8.18 8.46
C CYS A 101 10.53 -7.40 7.99
N GLU A 102 10.29 -6.28 8.66
CA GLU A 102 9.24 -5.33 8.32
C GLU A 102 9.88 -4.08 7.69
N VAL A 103 9.29 -3.62 6.60
CA VAL A 103 9.69 -2.39 5.92
C VAL A 103 8.45 -1.53 5.80
N ALA A 104 8.58 -0.23 6.08
CA ALA A 104 7.50 0.72 5.92
C ALA A 104 7.97 1.97 5.19
N SER A 105 7.14 2.45 4.26
CA SER A 105 7.29 3.72 3.58
C SER A 105 6.09 4.60 3.90
N SER A 106 6.35 5.86 4.21
CA SER A 106 5.28 6.83 4.48
C SER A 106 5.57 8.17 3.84
N ALA A 107 4.50 8.88 3.46
CA ALA A 107 4.57 10.26 3.05
C ALA A 107 3.36 11.02 3.58
N TRP A 108 3.62 12.25 4.02
CA TRP A 108 2.60 13.20 4.41
C TRP A 108 2.29 14.10 3.23
N TRP A 109 1.02 14.46 3.10
CA TRP A 109 0.53 15.29 2.01
C TRP A 109 0.32 16.73 2.42
#